data_AF-A0A961WG89-F1
#
_entry.id   AF-A0A961WG89-F1
#
_cell.length_a   1.000
_cell.length_b   1.000
_cell.length_c   1.000
_cell.angle_alpha   90.00
_cell.angle_beta   90.00
_cell.angle_gamma   90.00
#
_symmetry.space_group_name_H-M   'P 1'
#
loop_
_entity.id
_entity.type
_entity.pdbx_description
1 polymer ?
#
loop_
_entity_poly.entity_id
_entity_poly.type
_entity_poly.pdbx_seq_one_letter_code
_entity_poly.pdbx_strand_id
1 'polypeptide(L)'
;MRLIMLSSIFLALSGAVFLYALNNETRALESRVQAHERQAATLRSDIAVLKAERAHLARPDRIEPAARALGLEPPRPAQFADAIITGSAGAGSR
;
A
#
# COMPACT_ATOMS: atom_id res chain seq x y z
N MET A 1 43.54 -0.60 42.19
CA MET A 1 42.81 -1.88 42.03
C MET A 1 41.30 -1.77 42.27
N ARG A 2 40.83 -1.32 43.44
CA ARG A 2 39.39 -1.26 43.76
C ARG A 2 38.54 -0.39 42.82
N LEU A 3 39.09 0.74 42.36
CA LEU A 3 38.45 1.61 41.35
C LEU A 3 38.27 0.92 39.98
N ILE A 4 39.24 0.11 39.56
CA ILE A 4 39.18 -0.61 38.28
C ILE A 4 38.14 -1.73 38.33
N MET A 5 38.01 -2.42 39.47
CA MET A 5 36.94 -3.39 39.68
C MET A 5 35.56 -2.72 39.63
N LEU A 6 35.40 -1.59 40.32
CA LEU A 6 34.12 -0.87 40.33
C LEU A 6 33.74 -0.36 38.93
N SER A 7 34.69 0.19 38.17
CA SER A 7 34.43 0.62 36.80
C SER A 7 34.08 -0.57 35.89
N SER A 8 34.77 -1.71 36.05
CA SER A 8 34.48 -2.92 35.27
C SER A 8 33.09 -3.47 35.57
N ILE A 9 32.70 -3.52 36.85
CA ILE A 9 31.36 -3.96 37.27
C ILE A 9 30.30 -3.01 36.71
N PHE A 10 30.53 -1.70 36.81
CA PHE A 10 29.63 -0.70 36.27
C PHE A 10 29.44 -0.84 34.75
N LEU A 11 30.54 -1.05 34.02
CA LEU A 11 30.52 -1.22 32.58
C LEU A 11 29.79 -2.51 32.18
N ALA A 12 30.03 -3.61 32.90
CA ALA A 12 29.35 -4.87 32.66
C ALA A 12 27.83 -4.78 32.90
N LEU A 13 27.42 -4.13 34.00
CA LEU A 13 26.01 -3.91 34.31
C LEU A 13 25.33 -3.01 33.27
N SER A 14 26.00 -1.93 32.87
CA SER A 14 25.48 -1.03 31.83
C SER A 14 25.31 -1.77 30.50
N GLY A 15 26.30 -2.59 30.11
CA GLY A 15 26.21 -3.43 28.91
C GLY A 15 25.09 -4.46 28.98
N ALA A 16 24.89 -5.11 30.12
CA ALA A 16 23.81 -6.06 30.32
C ALA A 16 22.42 -5.42 30.18
N VAL A 17 22.22 -4.24 30.80
CA VAL A 17 20.97 -3.48 30.70
C VAL A 17 20.74 -3.01 29.25
N PHE A 18 21.78 -2.49 28.59
CA PHE A 18 21.69 -2.04 27.21
C PHE A 18 21.30 -3.17 26.25
N LEU A 19 21.95 -4.34 26.38
CA LEU A 19 21.65 -5.50 25.56
C LEU A 19 20.23 -6.02 25.80
N TYR A 20 19.77 -6.02 27.04
CA TYR A 20 18.40 -6.40 27.38
C TYR A 20 17.37 -5.45 26.77
N ALA A 21 17.61 -4.14 26.83
CA ALA A 21 16.76 -3.13 26.20
C ALA A 21 16.70 -3.35 24.68
N LEU A 22 17.86 -3.51 24.03
CA LEU A 22 17.95 -3.74 22.59
C LEU A 22 17.23 -5.02 22.15
N ASN A 23 17.35 -6.10 22.92
CA ASN A 23 16.67 -7.36 22.64
C ASN A 23 15.14 -7.19 22.69
N ASN A 24 14.63 -6.49 23.71
CA ASN A 24 13.20 -6.23 23.83
C ASN A 24 12.67 -5.30 22.74
N GLU A 25 13.41 -4.25 22.40
CA GLU A 25 13.06 -3.35 21.28
C GLU A 25 13.01 -4.12 19.96
N THR A 26 13.97 -5.01 19.72
CA THR A 26 14.01 -5.85 18.52
C THR A 26 12.78 -6.76 18.45
N ARG A 27 12.44 -7.45 19.55
CA ARG A 27 11.24 -8.30 19.62
C ARG A 27 9.94 -7.51 19.41
N ALA A 28 9.87 -6.32 19.98
CA ALA A 28 8.71 -5.44 19.81
C ALA A 28 8.57 -4.97 18.36
N LEU A 29 9.69 -4.63 17.70
CA LEU A 29 9.71 -4.22 16.30
C LEU A 29 9.32 -5.39 15.39
N GLU A 30 9.86 -6.58 15.62
CA GLU A 30 9.52 -7.79 14.86
C GLU A 30 8.02 -8.10 14.93
N SER A 31 7.43 -8.01 16.13
CA SER A 31 5.98 -8.19 16.32
C SER A 31 5.15 -7.16 15.53
N ARG A 32 5.59 -5.89 15.51
CA ARG A 32 4.92 -4.83 14.72
C ARG A 32 5.02 -5.10 13.22
N VAL A 33 6.20 -5.52 12.73
CA VAL A 33 6.40 -5.86 11.32
C VAL A 33 5.47 -7.00 10.92
N GLN A 34 5.41 -8.08 11.71
CA GLN A 34 4.50 -9.19 11.43
C GLN A 34 3.02 -8.76 11.44
N ALA A 35 2.62 -7.86 12.33
CA ALA A 35 1.27 -7.32 12.34
C ALA A 35 0.96 -6.52 11.05
N HIS A 36 1.90 -5.69 10.60
CA HIS A 36 1.76 -4.93 9.36
C HIS A 36 1.74 -5.83 8.12
N GLU A 37 2.56 -6.89 8.07
CA GLU A 37 2.54 -7.85 6.98
C GLU A 37 1.20 -8.58 6.87
N ARG A 38 0.63 -8.99 8.01
CA ARG A 38 -0.70 -9.60 8.05
C ARG A 38 -1.77 -8.64 7.56
N GLN A 39 -1.75 -7.38 8.01
CA GLN A 39 -2.67 -6.35 7.53
C GLN A 39 -2.52 -6.11 6.03
N ALA A 40 -1.29 -6.04 5.52
CA ALA A 40 -1.02 -5.87 4.09
C ALA A 40 -1.55 -7.06 3.27
N ALA A 41 -1.41 -8.28 3.78
CA ALA A 41 -1.94 -9.48 3.13
C ALA A 41 -3.49 -9.43 3.05
N THR A 42 -4.16 -9.07 4.15
CA THR A 42 -5.62 -8.90 4.17
C THR A 42 -6.07 -7.83 3.18
N LEU A 43 -5.46 -6.65 3.21
CA LEU A 43 -5.81 -5.56 2.29
C LEU A 43 -5.63 -5.94 0.82
N ARG A 44 -4.57 -6.70 0.49
CA ARG A 44 -4.35 -7.19 -0.87
C ARG A 44 -5.46 -8.16 -1.32
N SER A 45 -5.91 -9.04 -0.42
CA SER A 45 -7.06 -9.91 -0.67
C SER A 45 -8.33 -9.10 -0.94
N ASP A 46 -8.63 -8.13 -0.08
CA ASP A 46 -9.83 -7.30 -0.21
C ASP A 46 -9.83 -6.52 -1.53
N ILE A 47 -8.68 -5.95 -1.91
CA ILE A 47 -8.52 -5.27 -3.21
C ILE A 47 -8.77 -6.24 -4.37
N ALA A 48 -8.32 -7.49 -4.28
CA ALA A 48 -8.56 -8.48 -5.32
C ALA A 48 -10.06 -8.78 -5.47
N VAL A 49 -10.78 -8.93 -4.36
CA VAL A 49 -12.25 -9.10 -4.35
C VAL A 49 -12.93 -7.88 -4.96
N LEU A 50 -12.60 -6.67 -4.49
CA LEU A 50 -13.19 -5.42 -5.01
C LEU A 50 -12.89 -5.21 -6.50
N LYS A 51 -11.71 -5.61 -6.98
CA LYS A 51 -11.39 -5.60 -8.42
C LYS A 51 -12.27 -6.56 -9.20
N ALA A 52 -12.51 -7.77 -8.67
CA ALA A 52 -13.39 -8.74 -9.30
C ALA A 52 -14.84 -8.25 -9.34
N GLU A 53 -15.34 -7.69 -8.25
CA GLU A 53 -16.66 -7.08 -8.18
C GLU A 53 -16.80 -5.92 -9.17
N ARG A 54 -15.82 -5.01 -9.18
CA ARG A 54 -15.79 -3.90 -10.14
C ARG A 54 -15.82 -4.42 -11.58
N ALA A 55 -15.00 -5.41 -11.93
CA ALA A 55 -14.98 -6.00 -13.26
C ALA A 55 -16.33 -6.63 -13.62
N HIS A 56 -16.97 -7.30 -12.65
CA HIS A 56 -18.29 -7.91 -12.83
C HIS A 56 -19.39 -6.87 -13.07
N LEU A 57 -19.37 -5.76 -12.31
CA LEU A 57 -20.33 -4.67 -12.43
C LEU A 57 -20.11 -3.84 -13.69
N ALA A 58 -18.86 -3.67 -14.11
CA ALA A 58 -18.48 -2.87 -15.27
C ALA A 58 -18.70 -3.58 -16.62
N ARG A 59 -19.36 -4.75 -16.63
CA ARG A 59 -19.59 -5.50 -17.87
C ARG A 59 -20.49 -4.72 -18.84
N PRO A 60 -20.14 -4.63 -20.14
CA PRO A 60 -20.91 -3.91 -21.14
C PRO A 60 -22.39 -4.29 -21.14
N ASP A 61 -22.69 -5.58 -21.09
CA ASP A 61 -24.07 -6.13 -21.09
C ASP A 61 -24.94 -5.57 -19.96
N ARG A 62 -24.35 -5.13 -18.84
CA ARG A 62 -25.06 -4.52 -17.72
C ARG A 62 -25.23 -3.00 -17.85
N ILE A 63 -24.28 -2.34 -18.49
CA ILE A 63 -24.28 -0.88 -18.64
C ILE A 63 -25.07 -0.47 -19.87
N GLU A 64 -25.05 -1.28 -20.93
CA GLU A 64 -25.65 -0.98 -22.23
C GLU A 64 -27.14 -0.65 -22.14
N PRO A 65 -28.01 -1.38 -21.40
CA PRO A 65 -29.42 -1.01 -21.28
C PRO A 65 -29.63 0.38 -20.65
N ALA A 66 -28.87 0.70 -19.61
CA ALA A 66 -28.95 2.00 -18.94
C ALA A 66 -28.36 3.12 -19.82
N ALA A 67 -27.26 2.87 -20.53
CA ALA A 67 -26.66 3.81 -21.46
C ALA A 67 -27.62 4.14 -22.62
N ARG A 68 -28.29 3.13 -23.17
CA ARG A 68 -29.27 3.31 -24.25
C ARG A 68 -30.51 4.07 -23.78
N ALA A 69 -30.98 3.81 -22.55
CA ALA A 69 -32.07 4.59 -21.93
C ALA A 69 -31.70 6.08 -21.75
N LEU A 70 -30.41 6.39 -21.59
CA LEU A 70 -29.88 7.75 -21.51
C LEU A 70 -29.56 8.36 -22.89
N GLY A 71 -29.85 7.67 -23.99
CA GLY A 71 -29.54 8.13 -25.35
C GLY A 71 -28.06 8.10 -25.69
N LEU A 72 -27.23 7.40 -24.90
CA LEU A 72 -25.81 7.25 -25.15
C LEU A 72 -25.59 6.16 -26.21
N GLU A 73 -24.66 6.41 -27.13
CA GLU A 73 -24.25 5.48 -28.16
C GLU A 73 -22.77 5.14 -28.04
N PRO A 74 -22.35 3.97 -28.56
CA PRO A 74 -20.94 3.62 -28.64
C PRO A 74 -20.15 4.74 -29.34
N PRO A 75 -19.03 5.20 -28.77
CA PRO A 75 -18.19 6.21 -29.39
C PRO A 75 -17.71 5.75 -30.78
N ARG A 76 -17.82 6.63 -31.78
CA ARG A 76 -17.38 6.38 -33.14
C ARG A 76 -15.85 6.37 -33.22
N PRO A 77 -15.23 5.58 -34.12
CA PRO A 77 -13.77 5.52 -34.28
C PRO A 77 -13.09 6.90 -34.41
N ALA A 78 -13.71 7.85 -35.10
CA ALA A 78 -13.21 9.22 -35.26
C ALA A 78 -13.13 10.01 -33.93
N GLN A 79 -13.97 9.70 -32.93
CA GLN A 79 -13.98 10.39 -31.64
C GLN A 79 -12.80 9.98 -30.74
N PHE A 80 -12.18 8.82 -31.01
CA PHE A 80 -10.97 8.40 -30.30
C PHE A 80 -9.71 9.13 -30.81
N ALA A 81 -9.70 9.55 -32.08
CA ALA A 81 -8.57 10.29 -32.66
C ALA A 81 -8.40 11.68 -32.02
N ASP A 82 -9.51 12.41 -31.82
CA ASP A 82 -9.49 13.73 -31.17
C ASP A 82 -9.14 13.66 -29.68
N ALA A 83 -9.54 12.58 -28.99
CA ALA A 83 -9.26 12.38 -27.56
C ALA A 83 -7.77 12.15 -27.27
N ILE A 84 -7.05 11.44 -28.16
CA ILE A 84 -5.60 11.23 -28.04
C ILE A 84 -4.85 12.54 -28.29
N ILE A 85 -5.27 13.33 -29.28
CA ILE A 85 -4.66 14.63 -29.61
C ILE A 85 -4.89 15.66 -28.48
N THR A 86 -6.09 15.67 -27.89
CA THR A 86 -6.41 16.57 -26.76
C THR A 86 -5.73 16.12 -25.46
N GLY A 87 -5.61 14.81 -25.23
CA GLY A 87 -4.91 14.24 -24.07
C GLY A 87 -3.40 14.48 -24.08
N SER A 88 -2.76 14.55 -25.26
CA SER A 88 -1.34 14.94 -25.37
C SER A 88 -1.10 16.44 -25.29
N ALA A 89 -2.11 17.27 -25.62
CA ALA A 89 -2.02 18.73 -25.52
C ALA A 89 -2.09 19.25 -24.06
N GLY A 90 -2.69 18.47 -23.13
CA GLY A 90 -2.79 18.82 -21.71
C GLY A 90 -1.59 18.45 -20.83
N ALA A 91 -0.62 17.68 -21.33
CA ALA A 91 0.58 17.29 -20.58
C ALA A 91 1.76 18.29 -20.73
N GLY A 92 1.55 19.40 -21.45
CA GLY A 92 2.59 20.35 -21.86
C GLY A 92 2.42 21.80 -21.38
N SER A 93 1.54 22.09 -20.43
CA SER A 93 1.44 23.44 -19.86
C SER A 93 1.03 23.42 -18.39
N ARG A 94 2.06 23.62 -17.54
CA ARG A 94 2.07 24.34 -16.25
C ARG A 94 0.86 24.25 -15.33
#